data_AF-A0A3A0EY52-F1
#
_entry.id   AF-A0A3A0EY52-F1
#
_cell.length_a   1.000
_cell.length_b   1.000
_cell.length_c   1.000
_cell.angle_alpha   90.00
_cell.angle_beta   90.00
_cell.angle_gamma   90.00
#
_symmetry.space_group_name_H-M   'P 1'
#
loop_
_entity.id
_entity.type
_entity.pdbx_description
1 polymer ?
#
loop_
_entity_poly.entity_id
_entity_poly.type
_entity_poly.pdbx_seq_one_letter_code
_entity_poly.pdbx_strand_id
1 'polypeptide(L)'
;GREAVARARRPLAGRASEKARAAVHEARAGADPMEDGAFAPVAAPRSHDLAGMEIATEVGTAVHELLEHFAADAGEDDAGEDDWEARLATLRDALARRVAPARLAAAVARAEQALAALRDGELGRRWRALAPHGIARELEVLLPGETEGEGAIGCVIGAIDWIYRDPATGDVVVVDFKTDAVRTRADVAARVAGYRIQADRYRRAAQEALGLPRPPRVELWFLAADRSEAVEPEAGSREA
;
A
#
# COMPACT_ATOMS: atom_id res chain seq x y z
N GLY A 1 -31.37 -4.19 12.64
CA GLY A 1 -31.96 -5.26 11.82
C GLY A 1 -31.96 -4.95 10.34
N ARG A 2 -32.76 -3.99 9.86
CA ARG A 2 -32.83 -3.62 8.43
C ARG A 2 -31.80 -2.57 8.01
N GLU A 3 -31.42 -1.67 8.92
CA GLU A 3 -30.41 -0.63 8.69
C GLU A 3 -28.99 -1.19 8.50
N ALA A 4 -28.62 -2.23 9.26
CA ALA A 4 -27.32 -2.89 9.12
C ALA A 4 -27.16 -3.59 7.77
N VAL A 5 -28.22 -4.23 7.27
CA VAL A 5 -28.24 -4.88 5.95
C VAL A 5 -28.22 -3.85 4.81
N ALA A 6 -28.89 -2.71 4.98
CA ALA A 6 -28.82 -1.60 4.03
C ALA A 6 -27.44 -0.94 3.99
N ARG A 7 -26.73 -0.88 5.12
CA ARG A 7 -25.38 -0.34 5.24
C ARG A 7 -24.33 -1.27 4.62
N ALA A 8 -24.48 -2.58 4.79
CA ALA A 8 -23.60 -3.60 4.20
C ALA A 8 -23.72 -3.71 2.66
N ARG A 9 -24.84 -3.26 2.08
CA ARG A 9 -25.09 -3.28 0.63
C ARG A 9 -24.71 -1.99 -0.09
N ARG A 10 -24.23 -0.98 0.66
CA ARG A 10 -23.74 0.25 0.06
C ARG A 10 -22.37 -0.05 -0.58
N PRO A 11 -22.12 0.32 -1.84
CA PRO A 11 -20.77 0.31 -2.38
C PRO A 11 -19.90 1.11 -1.41
N LEU A 12 -18.85 0.48 -0.88
CA LEU A 12 -17.75 1.22 -0.28
C LEU A 12 -17.11 1.94 -1.47
N ALA A 13 -17.51 3.19 -1.65
CA ALA A 13 -16.87 4.14 -2.55
C ALA A 13 -16.51 5.32 -1.65
N GLY A 14 -15.22 5.60 -1.58
CA GLY A 14 -14.65 6.59 -0.66
C GLY A 14 -13.80 5.98 0.45
N ARG A 15 -13.02 6.85 1.09
CA ARG A 15 -12.04 6.53 2.15
C ARG A 15 -12.65 5.57 3.18
N ALA A 16 -11.90 4.52 3.55
CA ALA A 16 -12.22 3.73 4.73
C ALA A 16 -12.43 4.71 5.90
N SER A 17 -13.60 4.65 6.53
CA SER A 17 -14.11 5.77 7.36
C SER A 17 -13.07 6.19 8.41
N GLU A 18 -12.91 7.49 8.66
CA GLU A 18 -12.04 8.05 9.72
C GLU A 18 -12.21 7.36 11.09
N LYS A 19 -13.37 6.75 11.34
CA LYS A 19 -13.67 5.96 12.54
C LYS A 19 -12.92 4.63 12.62
N ALA A 20 -12.66 3.96 11.48
CA ALA A 20 -11.81 2.77 11.43
C ALA A 20 -10.37 3.17 11.79
N ARG A 21 -9.88 4.25 11.16
CA ARG A 21 -8.56 4.83 11.43
C ARG A 21 -8.38 5.24 12.89
N ALA A 22 -9.38 5.89 13.48
CA ALA A 22 -9.37 6.25 14.90
C ALA A 22 -9.32 5.01 15.81
N ALA A 23 -10.08 3.95 15.49
CA ALA A 23 -10.09 2.72 16.28
C ALA A 23 -8.75 1.97 16.21
N VAL A 24 -8.07 1.96 15.06
CA VAL A 24 -6.73 1.38 14.91
C VAL A 24 -5.68 2.20 15.65
N HIS A 25 -5.74 3.53 15.59
CA HIS A 25 -4.86 4.40 16.36
C HIS A 25 -5.08 4.26 17.87
N GLU A 26 -6.33 4.14 18.33
CA GLU A 26 -6.68 3.90 19.73
C GLU A 26 -6.16 2.54 20.22
N ALA A 27 -6.32 1.48 19.39
CA ALA A 27 -5.78 0.16 19.69
C ALA A 27 -4.23 0.16 19.79
N ARG A 28 -3.55 0.97 18.96
CA ARG A 28 -2.09 1.17 19.04
C ARG A 28 -1.65 1.97 20.27
N ALA A 29 -2.43 2.97 20.68
CA ALA A 29 -2.09 3.84 21.81
C ALA A 29 -2.31 3.16 23.19
N GLY A 30 -3.15 2.13 23.25
CA GLY A 30 -3.44 1.36 24.47
C GLY A 30 -2.56 0.12 24.68
N ALA A 31 -1.66 -0.22 23.75
CA ALA A 31 -0.72 -1.32 23.91
C ALA A 31 0.51 -0.86 24.70
N ASP A 32 0.79 -1.49 25.85
CA ASP A 32 2.09 -1.39 26.51
C ASP A 32 3.19 -1.83 25.51
N PRO A 33 4.39 -1.24 25.54
CA PRO A 33 5.51 -1.67 24.70
C PRO A 33 6.03 -3.03 25.19
N MET A 34 5.25 -4.08 24.97
CA MET A 34 5.72 -5.45 24.95
C MET A 34 6.66 -5.59 23.76
N GLU A 35 7.82 -6.22 23.98
CA GLU A 35 8.82 -6.51 22.94
C GLU A 35 8.15 -6.83 21.63
N ASP A 36 8.16 -5.84 20.74
CA ASP A 36 7.51 -5.94 19.46
C ASP A 36 8.04 -7.20 18.78
N GLY A 37 7.12 -8.08 18.36
CA GLY A 37 7.31 -8.89 17.16
C GLY A 37 7.38 -7.98 15.92
N ALA A 38 8.19 -6.92 16.01
CA ALA A 38 8.56 -6.03 14.93
C ALA A 38 9.16 -6.93 13.88
N PHE A 39 8.45 -6.97 12.76
CA PHE A 39 8.89 -7.38 11.44
C PHE A 39 10.41 -7.51 11.38
N ALA A 40 10.90 -8.74 11.23
CA ALA A 40 12.23 -8.91 10.68
C ALA A 40 12.22 -8.21 9.30
N PRO A 41 13.06 -7.18 9.09
CA PRO A 41 13.26 -6.68 7.74
C PRO A 41 13.71 -7.86 6.88
N VAL A 42 13.24 -7.90 5.63
CA VAL A 42 13.77 -8.75 4.56
C VAL A 42 15.29 -8.78 4.70
N ALA A 43 15.86 -9.97 4.95
CA ALA A 43 17.27 -10.28 5.21
C ALA A 43 18.17 -9.05 5.45
N ALA A 44 18.49 -8.79 6.72
CA ALA A 44 19.36 -7.70 7.14
C ALA A 44 20.62 -7.57 6.24
N PRO A 45 20.79 -6.45 5.51
CA PRO A 45 22.04 -6.16 4.84
C PRO A 45 23.11 -5.79 5.88
N ARG A 46 24.36 -6.05 5.53
CA ARG A 46 25.53 -5.78 6.38
C ARG A 46 25.53 -4.30 6.80
N SER A 47 26.00 -4.03 8.01
CA SER A 47 25.91 -2.80 8.84
C SER A 47 26.14 -1.41 8.20
N HIS A 48 26.50 -1.31 6.93
CA HIS A 48 26.63 -0.05 6.18
C HIS A 48 25.37 0.39 5.42
N ASP A 49 24.31 -0.43 5.35
CA ASP A 49 23.11 -0.19 4.52
C ASP A 49 21.88 0.33 5.30
N LEU A 50 21.95 0.36 6.64
CA LEU A 50 20.82 0.76 7.50
C LEU A 50 20.36 2.21 7.25
N ALA A 51 21.33 3.10 7.00
CA ALA A 51 21.08 4.50 6.65
C ALA A 51 20.30 4.67 5.33
N GLY A 52 20.54 3.79 4.36
CA GLY A 52 19.83 3.78 3.08
C GLY A 52 18.42 3.22 3.21
N MET A 53 18.24 2.22 4.09
CA MET A 53 16.93 1.64 4.42
C MET A 53 16.02 2.64 5.13
N GLU A 54 16.53 3.40 6.11
CA GLU A 54 15.77 4.46 6.78
C GLU A 54 15.22 5.48 5.77
N ILE A 55 16.07 5.97 4.85
CA ILE A 55 15.64 6.89 3.80
C ILE A 55 14.58 6.25 2.91
N ALA A 56 14.74 4.98 2.53
CA ALA A 56 13.79 4.28 1.67
C ALA A 56 12.42 4.13 2.35
N THR A 57 12.40 3.82 3.64
CA THR A 57 11.17 3.74 4.44
C THR A 57 10.47 5.09 4.51
N GLU A 58 11.17 6.16 4.89
CA GLU A 58 10.56 7.50 5.00
C GLU A 58 10.07 8.04 3.65
N VAL A 59 10.79 7.75 2.56
CA VAL A 59 10.35 8.06 1.20
C VAL A 59 9.09 7.28 0.84
N GLY A 60 9.04 5.98 1.14
CA GLY A 60 7.85 5.15 0.94
C GLY A 60 6.63 5.74 1.65
N THR A 61 6.76 6.00 2.96
CA THR A 61 5.70 6.58 3.78
C THR A 61 5.20 7.91 3.23
N ALA A 62 6.10 8.85 2.90
CA ALA A 62 5.71 10.16 2.38
C ALA A 62 5.02 10.08 1.01
N VAL A 63 5.45 9.15 0.15
CA VAL A 63 4.78 8.90 -1.14
C VAL A 63 3.40 8.29 -0.92
N HIS A 64 3.26 7.26 -0.08
CA HIS A 64 1.95 6.65 0.24
C HIS A 64 0.96 7.67 0.81
N GLU A 65 1.38 8.48 1.77
CA GLU A 65 0.55 9.57 2.31
C GLU A 65 0.07 10.54 1.23
N LEU A 66 0.93 10.86 0.26
CA LEU A 66 0.53 11.69 -0.86
C LEU A 66 -0.49 10.96 -1.76
N LEU A 67 -0.26 9.69 -2.08
CA LEU A 67 -1.13 8.86 -2.92
C LEU A 67 -2.53 8.63 -2.30
N GLU A 68 -2.63 8.57 -0.97
CA GLU A 68 -3.91 8.56 -0.24
C GLU A 68 -4.78 9.79 -0.61
N HIS A 69 -4.13 10.92 -0.85
CA HIS A 69 -4.76 12.22 -1.11
C HIS A 69 -4.92 12.56 -2.60
N PHE A 70 -4.40 11.75 -3.53
CA PHE A 70 -4.81 11.86 -4.93
C PHE A 70 -6.31 11.61 -5.02
N ALA A 71 -7.11 12.45 -5.68
CA ALA A 71 -8.52 12.12 -5.86
C ALA A 71 -8.61 11.10 -7.00
N ALA A 72 -9.18 9.91 -6.74
CA ALA A 72 -9.64 9.05 -7.82
C ALA A 72 -11.01 9.53 -8.38
N ASP A 73 -11.68 10.43 -7.65
CA ASP A 73 -13.04 10.89 -7.93
C ASP A 73 -13.12 12.02 -8.96
N ALA A 74 -11.98 12.59 -9.34
CA ALA A 74 -11.99 13.56 -10.41
C ALA A 74 -11.72 12.84 -11.72
N GLY A 75 -12.58 13.06 -12.71
CA GLY A 75 -12.18 13.04 -14.11
C GLY A 75 -11.13 14.14 -14.36
N GLU A 76 -10.01 14.09 -13.65
CA GLU A 76 -8.92 15.06 -13.67
C GLU A 76 -8.01 14.69 -14.84
N ASP A 77 -8.49 15.07 -16.02
CA ASP A 77 -7.62 15.62 -17.06
C ASP A 77 -7.13 17.05 -16.69
N ASP A 78 -7.46 17.55 -15.48
CA ASP A 78 -7.38 18.99 -15.14
C ASP A 78 -6.80 19.28 -13.74
N ALA A 79 -6.06 18.36 -13.11
CA ALA A 79 -5.15 18.73 -12.03
C ALA A 79 -4.02 19.54 -12.68
N GLY A 80 -4.23 20.85 -12.80
CA GLY A 80 -3.31 21.77 -13.47
C GLY A 80 -1.91 21.70 -12.86
N GLU A 81 -0.91 22.24 -13.57
CA GLU A 81 0.49 22.26 -13.12
C GLU A 81 0.65 22.84 -11.69
N ASP A 82 -0.18 23.81 -11.32
CA ASP A 82 -0.22 24.43 -10.00
C ASP A 82 -0.61 23.46 -8.87
N ASP A 83 -1.53 22.51 -9.12
CA ASP A 83 -1.93 21.50 -8.13
C ASP A 83 -0.80 20.47 -7.92
N TRP A 84 -0.09 20.12 -8.99
CA TRP A 84 1.04 19.21 -8.90
C TRP A 84 2.20 19.80 -8.09
N GLU A 85 2.56 21.06 -8.32
CA GLU A 85 3.65 21.69 -7.57
C GLU A 85 3.30 21.85 -6.08
N ALA A 86 2.03 22.15 -5.75
CA ALA A 86 1.57 22.19 -4.37
C ALA A 86 1.68 20.81 -3.66
N ARG A 87 1.41 19.73 -4.39
CA ARG A 87 1.59 18.35 -3.90
C ARG A 87 3.05 18.01 -3.68
N LEU A 88 3.94 18.40 -4.60
CA LEU A 88 5.39 18.22 -4.42
C LEU A 88 5.92 19.04 -3.25
N ALA A 89 5.45 20.27 -3.06
CA ALA A 89 5.82 21.08 -1.89
C ALA A 89 5.40 20.38 -0.58
N THR A 90 4.17 19.85 -0.51
CA THR A 90 3.68 19.08 0.64
C THR A 90 4.56 17.85 0.92
N LEU A 91 4.98 17.12 -0.12
CA LEU A 91 5.89 15.99 -0.02
C LEU A 91 7.27 16.40 0.52
N ARG A 92 7.85 17.49 0.01
CA ARG A 92 9.15 18.02 0.46
C ARG A 92 9.09 18.39 1.93
N ASP A 93 8.04 19.05 2.38
CA ASP A 93 7.82 19.41 3.78
C ASP A 93 7.65 18.16 4.66
N ALA A 94 6.91 17.16 4.16
CA ALA A 94 6.73 15.87 4.82
C ALA A 94 8.07 15.14 5.02
N LEU A 95 8.95 15.14 4.02
CA LEU A 95 10.28 14.53 4.09
C LEU A 95 11.22 15.33 5.00
N ALA A 96 11.16 16.65 4.98
CA ALA A 96 11.97 17.51 5.85
C ALA A 96 11.74 17.26 7.35
N ARG A 97 10.53 16.81 7.72
CA ARG A 97 10.18 16.42 9.11
C ARG A 97 10.64 15.01 9.50
N ARG A 98 10.93 14.15 8.54
CA ARG A 98 11.21 12.71 8.73
C ARG A 98 12.68 12.35 8.56
N VAL A 99 13.37 13.06 7.69
CA VAL A 99 14.72 12.72 7.26
C VAL A 99 15.71 13.78 7.75
N ALA A 100 16.89 13.32 8.21
CA ALA A 100 17.96 14.23 8.62
C ALA A 100 18.33 15.23 7.49
N PRO A 101 18.63 16.50 7.80
CA PRO A 101 18.88 17.53 6.78
C PRO A 101 19.94 17.15 5.73
N ALA A 102 21.01 16.44 6.14
CA ALA A 102 22.07 15.98 5.24
C ALA A 102 21.60 14.95 4.19
N ARG A 103 20.45 14.30 4.41
CA ARG A 103 19.87 13.27 3.54
C ARG A 103 18.63 13.75 2.79
N LEU A 104 18.09 14.92 3.15
CA LEU A 104 16.83 15.43 2.61
C LEU A 104 16.84 15.55 1.09
N ALA A 105 17.91 16.11 0.51
CA ALA A 105 18.01 16.29 -0.94
C ALA A 105 17.92 14.95 -1.70
N ALA A 106 18.58 13.90 -1.20
CA ALA A 106 18.52 12.57 -1.80
C ALA A 106 17.14 11.92 -1.64
N ALA A 107 16.49 12.11 -0.48
CA ALA A 107 15.14 11.60 -0.23
C ALA A 107 14.10 12.27 -1.16
N VAL A 108 14.17 13.60 -1.29
CA VAL A 108 13.30 14.37 -2.19
C VAL A 108 13.49 13.94 -3.64
N ALA A 109 14.74 13.88 -4.12
CA ALA A 109 15.02 13.47 -5.50
C ALA A 109 14.46 12.07 -5.82
N ARG A 110 14.56 11.13 -4.87
CA ARG A 110 14.01 9.78 -5.03
C ARG A 110 12.49 9.78 -5.07
N ALA A 111 11.83 10.52 -4.17
CA ALA A 111 10.38 10.60 -4.11
C ALA A 111 9.80 11.28 -5.37
N GLU A 112 10.40 12.39 -5.80
CA GLU A 112 10.03 13.10 -7.03
C GLU A 112 10.22 12.24 -8.27
N GLN A 113 11.29 11.45 -8.36
CA GLN A 113 11.47 10.51 -9.47
C GLN A 113 10.32 9.49 -9.54
N ALA A 114 9.92 8.91 -8.41
CA ALA A 114 8.81 7.95 -8.37
C ALA A 114 7.48 8.60 -8.77
N LEU A 115 7.22 9.82 -8.31
CA LEU A 115 6.00 10.56 -8.62
C LEU A 115 5.96 11.08 -10.06
N ALA A 116 7.09 11.49 -10.62
CA ALA A 116 7.19 11.88 -12.03
C ALA A 116 6.92 10.68 -12.95
N ALA A 117 7.51 9.52 -12.65
CA ALA A 117 7.20 8.28 -13.35
C ALA A 117 5.71 7.92 -13.27
N LEU A 118 5.11 8.10 -12.09
CA LEU A 118 3.67 7.92 -11.93
C LEU A 118 2.83 8.96 -12.68
N ARG A 119 3.26 10.21 -12.81
CA ARG A 119 2.52 11.26 -13.52
C ARG A 119 2.51 11.00 -15.02
N ASP A 120 3.68 10.77 -15.59
CA ASP A 120 3.92 10.80 -17.04
C ASP A 120 4.04 9.40 -17.67
N GLY A 121 4.22 8.37 -16.83
CA GLY A 121 4.49 6.99 -17.25
C GLY A 121 3.28 6.13 -17.59
N GLU A 122 3.56 4.88 -17.90
CA GLU A 122 2.58 3.84 -18.19
C GLU A 122 1.71 3.49 -16.99
N LEU A 123 2.30 3.37 -15.78
CA LEU A 123 1.54 3.18 -14.55
C LEU A 123 0.60 4.33 -14.27
N GLY A 124 1.01 5.57 -14.58
CA GLY A 124 0.14 6.74 -14.46
C GLY A 124 -1.10 6.69 -15.32
N ARG A 125 -0.90 6.37 -16.61
CA ARG A 125 -2.00 6.16 -17.56
C ARG A 125 -2.89 5.00 -17.11
N ARG A 126 -2.29 3.89 -16.67
CA ARG A 126 -3.02 2.73 -16.17
C ARG A 126 -3.81 3.04 -14.91
N TRP A 127 -3.25 3.78 -13.95
CA TRP A 127 -3.97 4.24 -12.76
C TRP A 127 -5.18 5.05 -13.18
N ARG A 128 -5.01 6.11 -13.97
CA ARG A 128 -6.13 6.97 -14.39
C ARG A 128 -7.24 6.18 -15.09
N ALA A 129 -6.89 5.22 -15.94
CA ALA A 129 -7.87 4.34 -16.58
C ALA A 129 -8.63 3.42 -15.60
N LEU A 130 -7.98 2.98 -14.52
CA LEU A 130 -8.54 2.08 -13.52
C LEU A 130 -9.19 2.80 -12.32
N ALA A 131 -8.89 4.09 -12.12
CA ALA A 131 -9.37 4.90 -11.00
C ALA A 131 -10.91 4.90 -10.85
N PRO A 132 -11.71 5.00 -11.94
CA PRO A 132 -13.17 4.89 -11.85
C PRO A 132 -13.69 3.53 -11.36
N HIS A 133 -12.83 2.51 -11.35
CA HIS A 133 -13.12 1.16 -10.87
C HIS A 133 -12.51 0.88 -9.49
N GLY A 134 -11.99 1.90 -8.81
CA GLY A 134 -11.50 1.81 -7.44
C GLY A 134 -12.61 1.43 -6.46
N ILE A 135 -12.32 0.47 -5.59
CA ILE A 135 -13.19 0.03 -4.49
C ILE A 135 -12.80 0.74 -3.20
N ALA A 136 -11.52 0.68 -2.82
CA ALA A 136 -11.03 1.26 -1.58
C ALA A 136 -9.56 1.67 -1.71
N ARG A 137 -9.13 2.62 -0.88
CA ARG A 137 -7.72 3.00 -0.71
C ARG A 137 -7.40 3.09 0.76
N GLU A 138 -6.14 2.82 1.08
CA GLU A 138 -5.64 2.73 2.47
C GLU A 138 -6.59 1.90 3.34
N LEU A 139 -7.00 0.74 2.83
CA LEU A 139 -7.92 -0.13 3.54
C LEU A 139 -7.16 -0.80 4.68
N GLU A 140 -7.40 -0.33 5.89
CA GLU A 140 -6.91 -0.96 7.11
C GLU A 140 -7.47 -2.39 7.23
N VAL A 141 -6.57 -3.33 7.50
CA VAL A 141 -6.90 -4.75 7.65
C VAL A 141 -6.40 -5.27 8.98
N LEU A 142 -7.24 -6.11 9.61
CA LEU A 142 -6.95 -6.82 10.83
C LEU A 142 -7.15 -8.31 10.57
N LEU A 143 -6.07 -9.08 10.63
CA LEU A 143 -6.12 -10.53 10.53
C LEU A 143 -5.80 -11.17 11.88
N PRO A 144 -6.37 -12.35 12.19
CA PRO A 144 -5.91 -13.16 13.30
C PRO A 144 -4.41 -13.50 13.14
N GLY A 145 -3.69 -13.53 14.26
CA GLY A 145 -2.31 -14.00 14.30
C GLY A 145 -2.20 -15.49 13.95
N GLU A 146 -1.03 -15.90 13.50
CA GLU A 146 -0.76 -17.26 13.02
C GLU A 146 -0.48 -18.26 14.17
N THR A 147 -0.41 -17.81 15.42
CA THR A 147 -0.19 -18.68 16.59
C THR A 147 -1.49 -19.33 17.05
N GLU A 148 -1.65 -20.61 16.75
CA GLU A 148 -2.61 -21.47 17.43
C GLU A 148 -2.07 -21.81 18.83
N GLY A 149 -2.68 -21.22 19.87
CA GLY A 149 -2.33 -21.52 21.27
C GLY A 149 -3.16 -20.72 22.27
N GLU A 150 -3.54 -21.36 23.37
CA GLU A 150 -4.28 -20.70 24.47
C GLU A 150 -3.37 -19.69 25.17
N GLY A 151 -3.62 -18.39 24.97
CA GLY A 151 -3.12 -17.35 25.87
C GLY A 151 -2.91 -15.97 25.26
N ALA A 152 -2.55 -15.87 23.98
CA ALA A 152 -2.38 -14.57 23.32
C ALA A 152 -3.06 -14.58 21.95
N ILE A 153 -4.12 -13.78 21.80
CA ILE A 153 -4.69 -13.47 20.49
C ILE A 153 -3.74 -12.47 19.83
N GLY A 154 -2.80 -12.96 19.03
CA GLY A 154 -2.04 -12.10 18.13
C GLY A 154 -2.96 -11.55 17.04
N CYS A 155 -2.63 -10.38 16.50
CA CYS A 155 -3.26 -9.88 15.28
C CYS A 155 -2.20 -9.32 14.34
N VAL A 156 -2.45 -9.46 13.04
CA VAL A 156 -1.67 -8.79 12.00
C VAL A 156 -2.46 -7.57 11.57
N ILE A 157 -1.88 -6.39 11.76
CA ILE A 157 -2.44 -5.11 11.33
C ILE A 157 -1.67 -4.65 10.09
N GLY A 158 -2.38 -4.24 9.05
CA GLY A 158 -1.80 -3.67 7.84
C GLY A 158 -2.75 -2.70 7.15
N ALA A 159 -2.29 -2.11 6.06
CA ALA A 159 -3.11 -1.28 5.18
C ALA A 159 -2.87 -1.71 3.73
N ILE A 160 -3.96 -1.89 2.98
CA ILE A 160 -3.91 -2.13 1.54
C ILE A 160 -4.01 -0.77 0.83
N ASP A 161 -2.96 -0.39 0.10
CA ASP A 161 -2.86 0.90 -0.56
C ASP A 161 -4.05 1.17 -1.49
N TRP A 162 -4.39 0.20 -2.36
CA TRP A 162 -5.51 0.35 -3.29
C TRP A 162 -6.14 -0.99 -3.67
N ILE A 163 -7.46 -0.98 -3.83
CA ILE A 163 -8.25 -2.09 -4.34
C ILE A 163 -9.09 -1.57 -5.48
N TYR A 164 -9.10 -2.27 -6.62
CA TYR A 164 -9.96 -1.96 -7.75
C TYR A 164 -10.64 -3.21 -8.32
N ARG A 165 -11.68 -3.01 -9.12
CA ARG A 165 -12.30 -4.08 -9.92
C ARG A 165 -11.77 -4.01 -11.34
N ASP A 166 -11.13 -5.07 -11.82
CA ASP A 166 -10.66 -5.14 -13.20
C ASP A 166 -11.87 -5.01 -14.15
N PRO A 167 -11.93 -3.97 -15.01
CA PRO A 167 -13.07 -3.77 -15.88
C PRO A 167 -13.18 -4.84 -16.98
N ALA A 168 -12.08 -5.53 -17.32
CA ALA A 168 -12.08 -6.55 -18.35
C ALA A 168 -12.57 -7.90 -17.83
N THR A 169 -12.24 -8.26 -16.59
CA THR A 169 -12.59 -9.59 -16.02
C THR A 169 -13.64 -9.54 -14.93
N GLY A 170 -13.85 -8.38 -14.31
CA GLY A 170 -14.69 -8.20 -13.13
C GLY A 170 -14.03 -8.68 -11.83
N ASP A 171 -12.80 -9.19 -11.87
CA ASP A 171 -12.09 -9.67 -10.68
C ASP A 171 -11.62 -8.51 -9.79
N VAL A 172 -11.50 -8.77 -8.49
CA VAL A 172 -10.90 -7.80 -7.57
C VAL A 172 -9.38 -7.93 -7.63
N VAL A 173 -8.72 -6.77 -7.69
CA VAL A 173 -7.28 -6.64 -7.68
C VAL A 173 -6.87 -5.78 -6.49
N VAL A 174 -5.93 -6.30 -5.72
CA VAL A 174 -5.23 -5.59 -4.65
C VAL A 174 -3.93 -5.05 -5.21
N VAL A 175 -3.66 -3.77 -5.01
CA VAL A 175 -2.43 -3.08 -5.41
C VAL A 175 -1.70 -2.62 -4.17
N ASP A 176 -0.40 -2.86 -4.17
CA ASP A 176 0.54 -2.31 -3.20
C ASP A 176 1.63 -1.53 -3.98
N PHE A 177 1.79 -0.26 -3.65
CA PHE A 177 2.76 0.65 -4.28
C PHE A 177 4.13 0.49 -3.64
N LYS A 178 5.16 0.35 -4.47
CA LYS A 178 6.55 0.20 -4.06
C LYS A 178 7.40 1.34 -4.61
N THR A 179 8.19 1.96 -3.74
CA THR A 179 9.19 3.00 -4.08
C THR A 179 10.61 2.44 -4.19
N ASP A 180 10.74 1.11 -4.28
CA ASP A 180 12.00 0.43 -4.48
C ASP A 180 12.69 0.85 -5.78
N ALA A 181 14.00 1.06 -5.69
CA ALA A 181 14.84 1.24 -6.86
C ALA A 181 15.14 -0.14 -7.45
N VAL A 182 14.37 -0.55 -8.45
CA VAL A 182 14.59 -1.78 -9.23
C VAL A 182 15.12 -1.41 -10.60
N ARG A 183 16.25 -1.99 -11.02
CA ARG A 183 16.92 -1.61 -12.28
C ARG A 183 16.84 -2.71 -13.33
N THR A 184 16.77 -3.96 -12.88
CA THR A 184 16.76 -5.12 -13.77
C THR A 184 15.53 -5.99 -13.53
N ARG A 185 15.20 -6.85 -14.50
CA ARG A 185 14.15 -7.87 -14.32
C ARG A 185 14.47 -8.83 -13.16
N ALA A 186 15.74 -9.11 -12.90
CA ALA A 186 16.17 -9.95 -11.79
C ALA A 186 15.88 -9.27 -10.44
N ASP A 187 16.13 -7.95 -10.33
CA ASP A 187 15.81 -7.19 -9.11
C ASP A 187 14.31 -7.23 -8.82
N VAL A 188 13.49 -7.06 -9.86
CA VAL A 188 12.03 -7.11 -9.74
C VAL A 188 11.58 -8.49 -9.26
N ALA A 189 12.07 -9.57 -9.86
CA ALA A 189 11.72 -10.93 -9.44
C ALA A 189 12.12 -11.20 -7.98
N ALA A 190 13.31 -10.75 -7.55
CA ALA A 190 13.75 -10.87 -6.16
C ALA A 190 12.85 -10.08 -5.20
N ARG A 191 12.40 -8.88 -5.59
CA ARG A 191 11.47 -8.09 -4.78
C ARG A 191 10.08 -8.72 -4.69
N VAL A 192 9.54 -9.19 -5.81
CA VAL A 192 8.26 -9.92 -5.82
C VAL A 192 8.31 -11.12 -4.89
N ALA A 193 9.40 -11.89 -4.90
CA ALA A 193 9.59 -13.02 -3.98
C ALA A 193 9.61 -12.58 -2.52
N GLY A 194 10.29 -11.48 -2.18
CA GLY A 194 10.33 -10.93 -0.83
C GLY A 194 8.99 -10.44 -0.30
N TYR A 195 8.09 -9.99 -1.18
CA TYR A 195 6.75 -9.50 -0.81
C TYR A 195 5.66 -10.57 -0.82
N ARG A 196 5.98 -11.83 -1.14
CA ARG A 196 4.95 -12.89 -1.30
C ARG A 196 4.12 -13.12 -0.03
N ILE A 197 4.76 -13.22 1.13
CA ILE A 197 4.06 -13.42 2.41
C ILE A 197 3.10 -12.25 2.70
N GLN A 198 3.53 -11.02 2.43
CA GLN A 198 2.66 -9.85 2.58
C GLN A 198 1.49 -9.89 1.58
N ALA A 199 1.76 -10.23 0.32
CA ALA A 199 0.75 -10.34 -0.71
C ALA A 199 -0.32 -11.40 -0.36
N ASP A 200 0.08 -12.54 0.19
CA ASP A 200 -0.87 -13.59 0.59
C ASP A 200 -1.72 -13.18 1.80
N ARG A 201 -1.14 -12.43 2.74
CA ARG A 201 -1.92 -11.80 3.83
C ARG A 201 -2.93 -10.79 3.28
N TYR A 202 -2.55 -9.93 2.33
CA TYR A 202 -3.49 -8.97 1.72
C TYR A 202 -4.57 -9.66 0.89
N ARG A 203 -4.19 -10.72 0.16
CA ARG A 203 -5.12 -11.57 -0.58
C ARG A 203 -6.19 -12.12 0.35
N ARG A 204 -5.78 -12.74 1.47
CA ARG A 204 -6.68 -13.27 2.50
C ARG A 204 -7.54 -12.18 3.12
N ALA A 205 -6.93 -11.08 3.56
CA ALA A 205 -7.66 -9.98 4.20
C ALA A 205 -8.72 -9.38 3.28
N ALA A 206 -8.39 -9.10 2.02
CA ALA A 206 -9.34 -8.57 1.06
C ALA A 206 -10.43 -9.59 0.70
N GLN A 207 -10.09 -10.88 0.58
CA GLN A 207 -11.07 -11.93 0.34
C GLN A 207 -12.08 -12.04 1.48
N GLU A 208 -11.61 -12.11 2.73
CA GLU A 208 -12.46 -12.20 3.92
C GLU A 208 -13.29 -10.92 4.12
N ALA A 209 -12.66 -9.74 4.06
CA ALA A 209 -13.32 -8.47 4.31
C ALA A 209 -14.40 -8.12 3.27
N LEU A 210 -14.18 -8.49 2.01
CA LEU A 210 -15.11 -8.21 0.91
C LEU A 210 -16.03 -9.40 0.56
N GLY A 211 -15.89 -10.54 1.26
CA GLY A 211 -16.67 -11.75 1.01
C GLY A 211 -16.51 -12.28 -0.41
N LEU A 212 -15.28 -12.27 -0.95
CA LEU A 212 -15.04 -12.62 -2.35
C LEU A 212 -15.12 -14.14 -2.55
N PRO A 213 -15.79 -14.61 -3.63
CA PRO A 213 -15.93 -16.04 -3.92
C PRO A 213 -14.61 -16.69 -4.38
N ARG A 214 -13.61 -15.88 -4.75
CA ARG A 214 -12.28 -16.33 -5.15
C ARG A 214 -11.24 -15.35 -4.57
N PRO A 215 -10.01 -15.82 -4.28
CA PRO A 215 -8.94 -14.93 -3.83
C PRO A 215 -8.65 -13.84 -4.89
N PRO A 216 -8.49 -12.58 -4.50
CA PRO A 216 -8.17 -11.51 -5.44
C PRO A 216 -6.77 -11.69 -6.05
N ARG A 217 -6.54 -11.05 -7.20
CA ARG A 217 -5.18 -10.88 -7.71
C ARG A 217 -4.45 -9.85 -6.85
N VAL A 218 -3.15 -10.01 -6.68
CA VAL A 218 -2.30 -9.01 -6.01
C VAL A 218 -1.25 -8.52 -6.99
N GLU A 219 -1.08 -7.21 -7.09
CA GLU A 219 -0.08 -6.57 -7.92
C GLU A 219 0.81 -5.66 -7.10
N LEU A 220 2.12 -5.72 -7.37
CA LEU A 220 3.10 -4.77 -6.84
C LEU A 220 3.41 -3.73 -7.92
N TRP A 221 3.20 -2.47 -7.61
CA TRP A 221 3.42 -1.36 -8.52
C TRP A 221 4.70 -0.63 -8.16
N PHE A 222 5.78 -0.91 -8.90
CA PHE A 222 7.09 -0.30 -8.71
C PHE A 222 7.13 1.08 -9.38
N LEU A 223 6.81 2.12 -8.61
CA LEU A 223 6.58 3.48 -9.12
C LEU A 223 7.79 4.04 -9.85
N ALA A 224 8.98 3.96 -9.23
CA ALA A 224 10.22 4.47 -9.83
C ALA A 224 10.65 3.72 -11.11
N ALA A 225 10.14 2.50 -11.32
CA ALA A 225 10.42 1.68 -12.49
C ALA A 225 9.26 1.65 -13.49
N ASP A 226 8.20 2.42 -13.24
CA ASP A 226 7.02 2.55 -14.10
C ASP A 226 6.45 1.20 -14.57
N ARG A 227 6.32 0.25 -13.63
CA ARG A 227 5.83 -1.11 -13.94
C ARG A 227 5.08 -1.78 -12.80
N SER A 228 4.19 -2.69 -13.15
CA SER A 228 3.47 -3.57 -12.22
C SER A 228 3.86 -5.03 -12.42
N GLU A 229 3.89 -5.80 -11.33
CA GLU A 229 4.04 -7.25 -11.38
C GLU A 229 2.93 -7.95 -10.60
N ALA A 230 2.36 -9.01 -11.17
CA ALA A 230 1.44 -9.87 -10.44
C ALA A 230 2.21 -10.77 -9.46
N VAL A 231 1.66 -10.97 -8.28
CA VAL A 231 2.20 -11.90 -7.29
C VAL A 231 1.41 -13.20 -7.32
N GLU A 232 2.04 -14.25 -7.82
CA GLU A 232 1.47 -15.59 -7.79
C GLU A 232 1.28 -16.05 -6.34
N PRO A 233 0.14 -16.67 -6.01
CA PRO A 233 -0.09 -17.25 -4.68
C PRO A 233 0.94 -18.34 -4.40
N GLU A 234 1.29 -18.52 -3.13
CA GLU A 234 2.11 -19.66 -2.74
C GLU A 234 1.43 -20.99 -3.13
N ALA A 235 2.25 -21.94 -3.57
CA ALA A 235 1.80 -23.28 -3.97
C ALA A 235 1.27 -24.02 -2.72
N GLY A 236 -0.02 -23.89 -2.48
CA GLY A 236 -0.72 -24.41 -1.29
C GLY A 236 -1.98 -23.62 -0.94
N SER A 237 -2.07 -22.36 -1.36
CA SER A 237 -3.23 -21.49 -1.10
C SER A 237 -4.35 -21.61 -2.14
N ARG A 238 -4.28 -22.58 -3.07
CA ARG A 238 -5.30 -22.81 -4.11
C ARG A 238 -6.49 -23.66 -3.66
N GLU A 239 -6.44 -24.22 -2.46
CA GLU A 239 -7.52 -25.05 -1.91
C GLU A 239 -7.86 -24.59 -0.48
N ALA A 240 -8.81 -23.66 -0.38
CA ALA A 240 -9.64 -23.45 0.81
C ALA A 240 -10.99 -22.87 0.34
#